data_AF-A0A6M1Y524-F1
#
_entry.id   AF-A0A6M1Y524-F1
#
_cell.length_a   1.000
_cell.length_b   1.000
_cell.length_c   1.000
_cell.angle_alpha   90.00
_cell.angle_beta   90.00
_cell.angle_gamma   90.00
#
_symmetry.space_group_name_H-M   'P 1'
#
loop_
_entity.id
_entity.type
_entity.pdbx_description
1 polymer ?
#
loop_
_entity_poly.entity_id
_entity_poly.type
_entity_poly.pdbx_seq_one_letter_code
_entity_poly.pdbx_strand_id
1 'polypeptide(L)'
;MIRHLFGNWRFRSTQPAFAPGEELRVYLTGFDAATGTGVARVGDTVLTVTGASAAQLDQLVNLRVTAFDTDRAAGTAELRDSRDPPGQG
;
A
#
# COMPACT_ATOMS: atom_id res chain seq x y z
N MET A 1 26.85 8.55 -13.91
CA MET A 1 27.25 8.85 -12.51
C MET A 1 26.28 9.91 -12.01
N ILE A 2 25.39 9.72 -11.05
CA ILE A 2 25.33 8.84 -9.87
C ILE A 2 23.90 8.29 -9.74
N ARG A 3 23.84 6.98 -9.46
CA ARG A 3 22.67 6.21 -9.04
C ARG A 3 22.07 6.86 -7.79
N HIS A 4 20.87 7.44 -7.86
CA HIS A 4 20.13 7.69 -6.63
C HIS A 4 19.57 6.35 -6.17
N LEU A 5 20.39 5.71 -5.35
CA LEU A 5 20.05 4.58 -4.52
C LEU A 5 18.90 5.05 -3.63
N PHE A 6 17.66 4.66 -3.94
CA PHE A 6 16.57 4.57 -2.95
C PHE A 6 16.84 3.42 -1.96
N GLY A 7 18.11 3.09 -1.77
CA GLY A 7 18.63 2.14 -0.82
C GLY A 7 18.88 2.90 0.47
N ASN A 8 17.96 2.67 1.41
CA ASN A 8 18.14 2.78 2.83
C ASN A 8 18.11 4.21 3.41
N TRP A 9 17.14 4.39 4.32
CA TRP A 9 17.33 5.04 5.64
C TRP A 9 16.76 6.45 5.85
N ARG A 10 15.48 6.54 6.22
CA ARG A 10 14.98 7.43 7.30
C ARG A 10 13.93 6.68 8.12
N PHE A 11 14.36 5.92 9.13
CA PHE A 11 14.24 6.28 10.55
C PHE A 11 12.81 6.61 11.05
N ARG A 12 12.27 5.71 11.88
CA ARG A 12 11.47 6.00 13.10
C ARG A 12 10.17 6.81 12.97
N SER A 13 9.61 7.02 11.77
CA SER A 13 8.24 7.54 11.69
C SER A 13 7.27 6.37 11.83
N THR A 14 6.36 6.46 12.79
CA THR A 14 5.18 5.57 12.87
C THR A 14 4.33 5.66 11.59
N GLN A 15 4.50 6.72 10.79
CA GLN A 15 3.77 7.02 9.56
C GLN A 15 4.71 6.96 8.34
N PRO A 16 4.89 5.80 7.70
CA PRO A 16 5.60 5.72 6.42
C PRO A 16 4.85 6.49 5.32
N ALA A 17 5.60 7.24 4.50
CA ALA A 17 5.06 7.93 3.33
C ALA A 17 5.30 7.12 2.05
N PHE A 18 4.32 7.13 1.15
CA PHE A 18 4.37 6.37 -0.11
C PHE A 18 4.28 7.28 -1.33
N ALA A 19 4.99 6.92 -2.40
CA ALA A 19 4.90 7.63 -3.67
C ALA A 19 3.73 7.08 -4.52
N PRO A 20 3.04 7.93 -5.31
CA PRO A 20 2.09 7.44 -6.30
C PRO A 20 2.79 6.59 -7.35
N GLY A 21 2.22 5.43 -7.65
CA GLY A 21 2.78 4.39 -8.51
C GLY A 21 3.57 3.32 -7.77
N GLU A 22 3.85 3.49 -6.47
CA GLU A 22 4.59 2.53 -5.66
C GLU A 22 3.75 1.29 -5.36
N GLU A 23 4.36 0.11 -5.46
CA GLU A 23 3.74 -1.18 -5.18
C GLU A 23 4.20 -1.73 -3.84
N LEU A 24 3.24 -2.12 -3.00
CA LEU A 24 3.47 -2.54 -1.62
C LEU A 24 2.73 -3.84 -1.34
N ARG A 25 3.33 -4.67 -0.49
CA ARG A 25 2.67 -5.87 0.07
C ARG A 25 2.32 -5.63 1.52
N VAL A 26 1.03 -5.61 1.82
CA VAL A 26 0.52 -5.28 3.15
C VAL A 26 -0.67 -6.17 3.48
N TYR A 27 -0.95 -6.34 4.77
CA TYR A 27 -2.14 -7.08 5.20
C TYR A 27 -3.36 -6.18 5.10
N LEU A 28 -4.44 -6.72 4.54
CA LEU A 28 -5.73 -6.05 4.57
C LEU A 28 -6.33 -6.19 5.97
N THR A 29 -6.29 -5.11 6.75
CA THR A 29 -6.74 -5.11 8.15
C THR A 29 -8.25 -4.87 8.31
N GLY A 30 -8.92 -4.41 7.26
CA GLY A 30 -10.34 -4.11 7.28
C GLY A 30 -10.94 -4.18 5.88
N PHE A 31 -12.22 -4.46 5.84
CA PHE A 31 -13.01 -4.42 4.61
C PHE A 31 -14.40 -3.92 4.94
N ASP A 32 -14.83 -2.89 4.22
CA ASP A 32 -16.16 -2.32 4.33
C ASP A 32 -17.04 -2.89 3.22
N ALA A 33 -17.96 -3.78 3.59
CA ALA A 33 -18.86 -4.44 2.65
C ALA A 33 -19.96 -3.51 2.12
N ALA A 34 -20.22 -2.37 2.78
CA ALA A 34 -21.22 -1.40 2.34
C ALA A 34 -20.73 -0.57 1.15
N THR A 35 -19.45 -0.21 1.14
CA THR A 35 -18.79 0.57 0.08
C THR A 35 -17.98 -0.30 -0.88
N GLY A 36 -17.64 -1.53 -0.49
CA GLY A 36 -16.76 -2.41 -1.27
C GLY A 36 -15.29 -1.99 -1.19
N THR A 37 -14.89 -1.34 -0.09
CA THR A 37 -13.54 -0.76 0.04
C THR A 37 -12.75 -1.46 1.13
N GLY A 38 -11.50 -1.80 0.81
CA GLY A 38 -10.55 -2.35 1.76
C GLY A 38 -9.82 -1.28 2.56
N VAL A 39 -9.29 -1.65 3.72
CA VAL A 39 -8.44 -0.81 4.56
C VAL A 39 -7.19 -1.59 4.93
N ALA A 40 -6.04 -1.09 4.51
CA ALA A 40 -4.74 -1.60 4.91
C ALA A 40 -4.04 -0.59 5.82
N ARG A 41 -3.35 -1.09 6.84
CA ARG A 41 -2.58 -0.24 7.76
C ARG A 41 -1.12 -0.62 7.72
N VAL A 42 -0.26 0.39 7.56
CA VAL A 42 1.19 0.22 7.55
C VAL A 42 1.77 1.13 8.63
N GLY A 43 2.09 0.55 9.78
CA GLY A 43 2.33 1.35 10.98
C GLY A 43 1.04 2.09 11.37
N ASP A 44 1.11 3.42 11.40
CA ASP A 44 0.00 4.32 11.69
C ASP A 44 -0.69 4.85 10.41
N THR A 45 -0.07 4.60 9.25
CA THR A 45 -0.59 5.04 7.96
C THR A 45 -1.75 4.19 7.49
N VAL A 46 -2.82 4.84 7.01
CA VAL A 46 -4.04 4.18 6.54
C VAL A 46 -4.14 4.28 5.03
N LEU A 47 -4.25 3.14 4.36
CA LEU A 47 -4.45 3.05 2.92
C LEU A 47 -5.83 2.49 2.61
N THR A 48 -6.62 3.29 1.90
CA THR A 48 -7.92 2.88 1.37
C THR A 48 -7.70 2.10 0.08
N VAL A 49 -8.12 0.84 0.06
CA VAL A 49 -7.93 -0.07 -1.06
C VAL A 49 -9.19 -0.20 -1.89
N THR A 50 -9.17 0.30 -3.11
CA THR A 50 -10.24 0.07 -4.07
C THR A 50 -10.08 -1.27 -4.78
N GLY A 51 -11.18 -2.01 -4.95
CA GLY A 51 -11.17 -3.33 -5.60
C GLY A 51 -10.76 -4.49 -4.69
N ALA A 52 -10.65 -4.25 -3.38
CA ALA A 52 -10.51 -5.33 -2.40
C ALA A 52 -11.80 -6.14 -2.27
N SER A 53 -11.67 -7.37 -1.76
CA SER A 53 -12.80 -8.24 -1.41
C SER A 53 -12.71 -8.70 0.04
N ALA A 54 -13.85 -9.01 0.65
CA ALA A 54 -13.93 -9.56 2.00
C ALA A 54 -13.08 -10.84 2.17
N ALA A 55 -12.92 -11.63 1.10
CA ALA A 55 -12.09 -12.84 1.11
C ALA A 55 -10.60 -12.56 1.35
N GLN A 56 -10.14 -11.32 1.12
CA GLN A 56 -8.76 -10.90 1.28
C GLN A 56 -8.51 -10.21 2.62
N LEU A 57 -9.54 -10.11 3.48
CA LEU A 57 -9.37 -9.66 4.85
C LEU A 57 -8.39 -10.57 5.59
N ASP A 58 -7.51 -9.97 6.38
CA ASP A 58 -6.40 -10.64 7.08
C ASP A 58 -5.41 -11.38 6.15
N GLN A 59 -5.45 -11.11 4.84
CA GLN A 59 -4.50 -11.66 3.87
C GLN A 59 -3.50 -10.60 3.41
N LEU A 60 -2.31 -11.08 3.04
CA LEU A 60 -1.29 -10.25 2.42
C LEU A 60 -1.70 -9.98 0.96
N VAL A 61 -1.91 -8.72 0.62
CA VAL A 61 -2.30 -8.27 -0.71
C VAL A 61 -1.25 -7.36 -1.32
N ASN A 62 -1.12 -7.44 -2.64
CA ASN A 62 -0.34 -6.48 -3.42
C ASN A 62 -1.22 -5.27 -3.73
N LEU A 63 -0.75 -4.10 -3.34
CA LEU A 63 -1.42 -2.83 -3.57
C LEU A 63 -0.50 -1.91 -4.37
N ARG A 64 -1.09 -1.06 -5.19
CA ARG A 64 -0.37 0.06 -5.81
C ARG A 64 -0.94 1.36 -5.30
N VAL A 65 -0.11 2.23 -4.74
CA VAL A 65 -0.54 3.54 -4.27
C VAL A 65 -0.86 4.41 -5.46
N THR A 66 -2.05 4.98 -5.49
CA THR A 66 -2.49 5.92 -6.54
C THR A 66 -2.34 7.36 -6.09
N ALA A 67 -2.57 7.61 -4.79
CA ALA A 67 -2.43 8.91 -4.16
C ALA A 67 -2.05 8.75 -2.68
N PHE A 68 -1.25 9.67 -2.15
CA PHE A 68 -0.86 9.68 -0.74
C PHE A 68 -0.79 11.11 -0.21
N ASP A 69 -1.38 11.31 0.97
CA ASP A 69 -1.36 12.57 1.73
C ASP A 69 -0.45 12.36 2.95
N THR A 70 0.74 12.97 2.89
CA THR A 70 1.76 12.87 3.94
C THR A 70 1.37 13.59 5.23
N ASP A 71 0.57 14.64 5.14
CA ASP A 71 0.12 15.41 6.31
C ASP A 71 -0.91 14.63 7.13
N ARG A 72 -1.71 13.80 6.46
CA ARG A 72 -2.74 12.95 7.10
C ARG A 72 -2.30 11.51 7.34
N ALA A 73 -1.12 11.13 6.87
CA ALA A 73 -0.69 9.72 6.79
C ALA A 73 -1.80 8.82 6.23
N ALA A 74 -2.47 9.30 5.19
CA ALA A 74 -3.61 8.63 4.57
C ALA A 74 -3.40 8.58 3.06
N GLY A 75 -3.74 7.46 2.44
CA GLY A 75 -3.59 7.29 1.01
C GLY A 75 -4.67 6.42 0.40
N THR A 76 -4.68 6.43 -0.93
CA THR A 76 -5.52 5.56 -1.74
C THR A 76 -4.63 4.62 -2.52
N ALA A 77 -5.03 3.36 -2.57
CA ALA A 77 -4.34 2.32 -3.30
C ALA A 77 -5.33 1.46 -4.08
N GLU A 78 -4.87 0.92 -5.20
CA GLU A 78 -5.60 -0.05 -6.01
C GLU A 78 -5.05 -1.44 -5.71
N LEU A 79 -5.96 -2.42 -5.57
CA LEU A 79 -5.56 -3.82 -5.47
C LEU A 79 -4.92 -4.26 -6.80
N ARG A 80 -3.71 -4.84 -6.73
CA ARG A 80 -3.06 -5.48 -7.87
C ARG A 80 -3.10 -6.99 -7.67
N ASP A 81 -3.70 -7.70 -8.62
CA ASP A 81 -3.61 -9.16 -8.68
C ASP A 81 -2.13 -9.53 -8.79
N SER A 82 -1.57 -10.17 -7.76
CA SER A 82 -0.18 -10.61 -7.73
C SER A 82 0.02 -11.83 -8.62
N ARG A 83 -0.38 -11.73 -9.89
CA ARG A 83 -0.04 -12.69 -10.93
C ARG A 83 1.26 -12.31 -11.65
N ASP A 84 1.88 -11.20 -11.26
CA ASP A 84 3.19 -10.79 -11.74
C ASP A 84 4.26 -11.04 -10.65
N PRO A 85 5.16 -12.02 -10.85
CA PRO A 85 6.32 -12.17 -9.98
C PRO A 85 7.24 -10.96 -10.16
N PRO A 86 7.69 -10.29 -9.06
CA PRO A 86 8.62 -9.19 -9.19
C PRO A 86 9.99 -9.74 -9.63
N GLY A 87 10.33 -9.47 -10.89
CA GLY A 87 11.65 -9.70 -11.46
C GLY A 87 11.61 -10.67 -12.63
N GLN A 88 11.78 -10.13 -13.83
CA GLN A 88 12.82 -10.51 -14.80
C GLN A 88 12.98 -9.35 -15.80
N GLY A 89 14.07 -8.60 -15.63
CA GLY A 89 14.48 -7.49 -16.52
C GLY A 89 15.88 -7.04 -16.17
#